data_AF-A0A9D4WK33-F1
#
_entry.id   AF-A0A9D4WK33-F1
#
_cell.length_a   1.000
_cell.length_b   1.000
_cell.length_c   1.000
_cell.angle_alpha   90.00
_cell.angle_beta   90.00
_cell.angle_gamma   90.00
#
_symmetry.space_group_name_H-M   'P 1'
#
loop_
_entity.id
_entity.type
_entity.pdbx_description
1 polymer ?
#
loop_
_entity_poly.entity_id
_entity_poly.type
_entity_poly.pdbx_seq_one_letter_code
_entity_poly.pdbx_strand_id
1 'polypeptide(L)'
;MEAHILKSLNFEMGNPNVTTFLKRFVAIASENRKTSNLQFEYLCNYLADLSLLDYECIKFLPSVVAASVIFLAKFIIRPRVHPWTLSLYESLGYQSDDLEECVTILHDLYLSRRAASLKAVRDKYKQNKFKCVANLPSLPELPALYFEEVHG
;
A
#
# COMPACT_ATOMS: atom_id res chain seq x y z
N MET A 1 30.32 12.70 2.62
CA MET A 1 29.18 11.93 2.07
C MET A 1 28.03 12.85 1.69
N GLU A 2 27.50 13.67 2.61
CA GLU A 2 26.38 14.60 2.34
C GLU A 2 26.55 15.49 1.10
N ALA A 3 27.60 16.34 1.05
CA ALA A 3 27.82 17.25 -0.07
C ALA A 3 27.94 16.54 -1.43
N HIS A 4 28.50 15.32 -1.45
CA HIS A 4 28.60 14.52 -2.68
C HIS A 4 27.24 13.98 -3.14
N ILE A 5 26.37 13.58 -2.21
CA ILE A 5 25.00 13.13 -2.54
C ILE A 5 24.19 14.29 -3.11
N LEU A 6 24.20 15.47 -2.46
CA LEU A 6 23.48 16.66 -2.93
C LEU A 6 23.93 17.06 -4.34
N LYS A 7 25.25 17.05 -4.58
CA LYS A 7 25.81 17.33 -5.90
C LYS A 7 25.39 16.28 -6.94
N SER A 8 25.37 15.00 -6.58
CA SER A 8 24.97 13.92 -7.49
C SER A 8 23.49 14.00 -7.89
N LEU A 9 22.65 14.52 -7.00
CA LEU A 9 21.22 14.74 -7.23
C LEU A 9 20.92 16.12 -7.86
N ASN A 10 21.93 16.93 -8.20
CA ASN A 10 21.75 18.32 -8.64
C ASN A 10 20.87 19.16 -7.70
N PHE A 11 20.89 18.85 -6.40
CA PHE A 11 20.02 19.44 -5.39
C PHE A 11 18.50 19.23 -5.61
N GLU A 12 18.10 18.31 -6.50
CA GLU A 12 16.71 17.94 -6.78
C GLU A 12 16.16 16.93 -5.76
N MET A 13 15.81 17.41 -4.56
CA MET A 13 15.34 16.55 -3.44
C MET A 13 13.81 16.41 -3.37
N GLY A 14 13.07 17.06 -4.27
CA GLY A 14 11.62 17.32 -4.13
C GLY A 14 10.68 16.30 -4.77
N ASN A 15 11.16 15.11 -5.16
CA ASN A 15 10.35 14.17 -5.92
C ASN A 15 9.21 13.55 -5.09
N PRO A 16 8.01 13.37 -5.68
CA PRO A 16 6.89 12.74 -4.98
C PRO A 16 7.23 11.28 -4.65
N ASN A 17 6.87 10.85 -3.44
CA ASN A 17 7.03 9.48 -2.98
C ASN A 17 5.67 8.85 -2.67
N VAL A 18 5.67 7.56 -2.31
CA VAL A 18 4.44 6.78 -2.05
C VAL A 18 3.56 7.50 -1.02
N THR A 19 4.16 8.02 0.05
CA THR A 19 3.45 8.74 1.12
C THR A 19 2.78 10.02 0.63
N THR A 20 3.34 10.70 -0.37
CA THR A 20 2.72 11.88 -0.99
C THR A 20 1.39 11.53 -1.64
N PHE A 21 1.35 10.47 -2.45
CA PHE A 21 0.10 10.00 -3.09
C PHE A 21 -0.87 9.40 -2.08
N LEU A 22 -0.35 8.61 -1.13
CA LEU A 22 -1.16 7.89 -0.15
C LEU A 22 -2.04 8.81 0.69
N LYS A 23 -1.54 9.99 1.09
CA LYS A 23 -2.33 10.99 1.82
C LYS A 23 -3.62 11.37 1.07
N ARG A 24 -3.52 11.57 -0.25
CA ARG A 24 -4.68 11.90 -1.10
C ARG A 24 -5.58 10.68 -1.29
N PHE A 25 -4.98 9.52 -1.55
CA PHE A 25 -5.75 8.31 -1.88
C PHE A 25 -6.52 7.78 -0.67
N VAL A 26 -5.96 7.88 0.55
CA VAL A 26 -6.67 7.54 1.77
C VAL A 26 -7.89 8.44 1.97
N ALA A 27 -7.77 9.74 1.72
CA ALA A 27 -8.91 10.66 1.83
C ALA A 27 -10.08 10.24 0.91
N ILE A 28 -9.77 9.88 -0.33
CA ILE A 28 -10.74 9.38 -1.32
C ILE A 28 -11.32 8.02 -0.88
N ALA A 29 -10.48 7.09 -0.44
CA ALA A 29 -10.90 5.75 -0.05
C ALA A 29 -11.73 5.71 1.25
N SER A 30 -11.56 6.70 2.13
CA SER A 30 -12.20 6.80 3.45
C SER A 30 -13.58 7.50 3.43
N GLU A 31 -14.11 7.93 2.29
CA GLU A 31 -15.40 8.66 2.21
C GLU A 31 -16.59 7.89 2.83
N ASN A 32 -16.51 6.56 2.91
CA ASN A 32 -17.45 5.74 3.67
C ASN A 32 -17.00 5.55 5.14
N ARG A 33 -17.33 6.53 6.00
CA ARG A 33 -16.97 6.72 7.42
C ARG A 33 -17.19 5.55 8.42
N LYS A 34 -17.44 4.32 7.98
CA LYS A 34 -17.76 3.16 8.83
C LYS A 34 -16.53 2.39 9.35
N THR A 35 -15.33 2.75 8.91
CA THR A 35 -14.06 2.12 9.36
C THR A 35 -13.33 3.10 10.29
N SER A 36 -12.68 2.60 11.34
CA SER A 36 -11.82 3.45 12.17
C SER A 36 -10.73 4.06 11.28
N ASN A 37 -10.88 5.35 10.94
CA ASN A 37 -10.06 6.00 9.91
C ASN A 37 -8.55 5.83 10.20
N LEU A 38 -8.18 5.87 11.49
CA LEU A 38 -6.81 5.68 11.95
C LEU A 38 -6.27 4.26 11.73
N GLN A 39 -7.08 3.20 11.89
CA GLN A 39 -6.61 1.83 11.65
C GLN A 39 -6.29 1.63 10.17
N PHE A 40 -7.16 2.13 9.29
CA PHE A 40 -6.94 2.08 7.85
C PHE A 40 -5.71 2.89 7.43
N GLU A 41 -5.59 4.13 7.92
CA GLU A 41 -4.41 4.97 7.70
C GLU A 41 -3.11 4.31 8.16
N TYR A 42 -3.08 3.73 9.38
CA TYR A 42 -1.88 3.06 9.88
C TYR A 42 -1.56 1.79 9.09
N LEU A 43 -2.56 1.03 8.65
CA LEU A 43 -2.34 -0.14 7.80
C LEU A 43 -1.77 0.28 6.44
N CYS A 44 -2.29 1.35 5.85
CA CYS A 44 -1.75 1.89 4.60
C CYS A 44 -0.28 2.32 4.77
N ASN A 45 0.04 3.06 5.84
CA ASN A 45 1.41 3.46 6.11
C ASN A 45 2.33 2.26 6.37
N TYR A 46 1.82 1.21 7.03
CA TYR A 46 2.58 -0.02 7.25
C TYR A 46 2.93 -0.71 5.93
N LEU A 47 1.96 -0.87 5.02
CA LEU A 47 2.19 -1.48 3.71
C LEU A 47 3.14 -0.64 2.84
N ALA A 48 3.04 0.69 2.91
CA ALA A 48 3.97 1.59 2.23
C ALA A 48 5.40 1.48 2.81
N ASP A 49 5.55 1.39 4.13
CA ASP A 49 6.87 1.16 4.75
C ASP A 49 7.43 -0.22 4.39
N LEU A 50 6.58 -1.25 4.26
CA LEU A 50 6.99 -2.58 3.79
C LEU A 50 7.50 -2.56 2.34
N SER A 51 6.88 -1.77 1.46
CA SER A 51 7.30 -1.69 0.06
C SER A 51 8.74 -1.18 -0.09
N LEU A 52 9.24 -0.41 0.87
CA LEU A 52 10.62 0.08 0.87
C LEU A 52 11.65 -1.01 1.21
N LEU A 53 11.20 -2.17 1.72
CA LEU A 53 12.06 -3.27 2.13
C LEU A 53 12.36 -4.28 1.02
N ASP A 54 11.62 -4.22 -0.10
CA ASP A 54 11.76 -5.14 -1.21
C ASP A 54 12.18 -4.39 -2.48
N TYR A 55 13.25 -4.87 -3.10
CA TYR A 55 13.79 -4.25 -4.30
C TYR A 55 12.82 -4.34 -5.48
N GLU A 56 11.96 -5.36 -5.55
CA GLU A 56 10.96 -5.49 -6.61
C GLU A 56 9.98 -4.32 -6.64
N CYS A 57 9.78 -3.62 -5.51
CA CYS A 57 8.91 -2.46 -5.47
C CYS A 57 9.47 -1.23 -6.21
N ILE A 58 10.77 -1.20 -6.54
CA ILE A 58 11.41 -0.04 -7.20
C ILE A 58 10.95 0.16 -8.65
N LYS A 59 10.46 -0.90 -9.30
CA LYS A 59 10.02 -0.85 -10.70
C LYS A 59 8.66 -0.14 -10.88
N PHE A 60 7.90 0.00 -9.80
CA PHE A 60 6.59 0.64 -9.83
C PHE A 60 6.71 2.14 -9.56
N LEU A 61 5.85 2.92 -10.21
CA LEU A 61 5.69 4.33 -9.88
C LEU A 61 5.15 4.49 -8.44
N PRO A 62 5.56 5.53 -7.70
CA PRO A 62 5.09 5.76 -6.34
C PRO A 62 3.56 5.82 -6.20
N SER A 63 2.85 6.30 -7.23
CA SER A 63 1.40 6.33 -7.28
C SER A 63 0.76 4.96 -7.45
N VAL A 64 1.38 4.06 -8.23
CA VAL A 64 0.93 2.66 -8.40
C VAL A 64 1.08 1.90 -7.09
N VAL A 65 2.21 2.10 -6.38
CA VAL A 65 2.41 1.53 -5.04
C VAL A 65 1.34 2.05 -4.08
N ALA A 66 1.05 3.36 -4.10
CA ALA A 66 0.02 3.94 -3.24
C ALA A 66 -1.38 3.39 -3.54
N ALA A 67 -1.76 3.21 -4.80
CA ALA A 67 -3.02 2.60 -5.20
C ALA A 67 -3.12 1.13 -4.74
N SER A 68 -2.04 0.37 -4.95
CA SER A 68 -1.92 -1.02 -4.51
C SER A 68 -2.01 -1.17 -2.98
N VAL A 69 -1.45 -0.22 -2.23
CA VAL A 69 -1.60 -0.13 -0.78
C VAL A 69 -3.06 0.07 -0.37
N ILE A 70 -3.80 0.96 -1.04
CA ILE A 70 -5.24 1.16 -0.77
C ILE A 70 -6.03 -0.12 -1.04
N PHE A 71 -5.78 -0.75 -2.19
CA PHE A 71 -6.40 -2.02 -2.56
C PHE A 71 -6.18 -3.06 -1.46
N LEU A 72 -4.92 -3.31 -1.12
CA LEU A 72 -4.56 -4.35 -0.17
C LEU A 72 -5.06 -4.06 1.24
N ALA A 73 -5.00 -2.80 1.69
CA ALA A 73 -5.54 -2.41 2.99
C ALA A 73 -7.07 -2.63 3.07
N LYS A 74 -7.81 -2.31 2.00
CA LYS A 74 -9.25 -2.58 1.93
C LYS A 74 -9.54 -4.08 1.95
N PHE A 75 -8.75 -4.88 1.24
CA PHE A 75 -8.85 -6.34 1.26
C PHE A 75 -8.60 -6.93 2.65
N ILE A 76 -7.54 -6.52 3.34
CA ILE A 76 -7.22 -7.02 4.70
C ILE A 76 -8.35 -6.70 5.68
N ILE A 77 -8.94 -5.49 5.61
CA ILE A 77 -10.01 -5.10 6.53
C ILE A 77 -11.35 -5.74 6.16
N ARG A 78 -11.66 -5.88 4.87
CA ARG A 78 -12.93 -6.41 4.36
C ARG A 78 -12.70 -7.44 3.25
N PRO A 79 -12.20 -8.64 3.56
CA PRO A 79 -11.80 -9.63 2.55
C PRO A 79 -12.95 -10.22 1.74
N ARG A 80 -14.21 -9.94 2.11
CA ARG A 80 -15.42 -10.39 1.39
C ARG A 80 -16.00 -9.33 0.45
N VAL A 81 -15.37 -8.15 0.36
CA VAL A 81 -15.83 -7.02 -0.44
C VAL A 81 -14.77 -6.68 -1.46
N HIS A 82 -15.17 -6.44 -2.71
CA HIS A 82 -14.25 -6.04 -3.77
C HIS A 82 -13.46 -4.78 -3.32
N PRO A 83 -12.14 -4.85 -3.19
CA PRO A 83 -11.34 -3.77 -2.62
C PRO A 83 -11.29 -2.55 -3.55
N TRP A 84 -11.29 -2.79 -4.86
CA TRP A 84 -11.27 -1.76 -5.89
C TRP A 84 -12.69 -1.42 -6.38
N THR A 85 -13.22 -0.27 -6.01
CA THR A 85 -14.58 0.14 -6.40
C THR A 85 -14.55 1.03 -7.63
N LEU A 86 -15.66 1.10 -8.39
CA LEU A 86 -15.78 2.01 -9.53
C LEU A 86 -15.38 3.45 -9.17
N SER A 87 -15.79 3.94 -8.00
CA SER A 87 -15.42 5.27 -7.52
C SER A 87 -13.90 5.48 -7.33
N LEU A 88 -13.16 4.43 -6.97
CA LEU A 88 -11.70 4.49 -6.86
C LEU A 88 -11.06 4.50 -8.25
N TYR A 89 -11.56 3.69 -9.18
CA TYR A 89 -11.15 3.74 -10.57
C TYR A 89 -11.38 5.15 -11.16
N GLU A 90 -12.58 5.71 -11.03
CA GLU A 90 -12.91 7.04 -11.54
C GLU A 90 -12.06 8.16 -10.92
N SER A 91 -11.73 8.04 -9.63
CA SER A 91 -10.96 9.06 -8.91
C SER A 91 -9.44 8.95 -9.08
N LEU A 92 -8.93 7.72 -9.25
CA LEU A 92 -7.48 7.42 -9.25
C LEU A 92 -6.95 7.01 -10.61
N GLY A 93 -7.80 6.55 -11.53
CA GLY A 93 -7.48 6.22 -12.91
C GLY A 93 -6.75 4.89 -13.14
N TYR A 94 -6.63 4.04 -12.12
CA TYR A 94 -5.98 2.72 -12.23
C TYR A 94 -7.01 1.62 -12.35
N GLN A 95 -6.83 0.72 -13.31
CA GLN A 95 -7.57 -0.53 -13.36
C GLN A 95 -7.09 -1.48 -12.26
N SER A 96 -7.87 -2.51 -11.94
CA SER A 96 -7.47 -3.47 -10.90
C SER A 96 -6.31 -4.37 -11.35
N ASP A 97 -6.30 -4.81 -12.61
CA ASP A 97 -5.25 -5.61 -13.23
C ASP A 97 -3.90 -4.89 -13.28
N ASP A 98 -3.90 -3.57 -13.56
CA ASP A 98 -2.71 -2.71 -13.48
C ASP A 98 -2.00 -2.79 -12.12
N LEU A 99 -2.73 -3.11 -11.05
CA LEU A 99 -2.24 -3.16 -9.68
C LEU A 99 -1.85 -4.57 -9.23
N GLU A 100 -2.23 -5.62 -9.97
CA GLU A 100 -2.13 -7.02 -9.52
C GLU A 100 -0.73 -7.41 -9.07
N GLU A 101 0.27 -7.12 -9.88
CA GLU A 101 1.66 -7.49 -9.59
C GLU A 101 2.15 -6.82 -8.30
N CYS A 102 1.88 -5.51 -8.16
CA CYS A 102 2.30 -4.74 -7.01
C CYS A 102 1.54 -5.16 -5.73
N VAL A 103 0.23 -5.39 -5.82
CA VAL A 103 -0.59 -5.88 -4.71
C VAL A 103 -0.11 -7.25 -4.24
N THR A 104 0.25 -8.14 -5.16
CA THR A 104 0.77 -9.48 -4.84
C THR A 104 2.09 -9.40 -4.08
N ILE A 105 3.03 -8.57 -4.54
CA ILE A 105 4.31 -8.35 -3.83
C ILE A 105 4.07 -7.77 -2.44
N LEU A 106 3.18 -6.78 -2.31
CA LEU A 106 2.84 -6.17 -1.02
C LEU A 106 2.16 -7.18 -0.07
N HIS A 107 1.36 -8.11 -0.59
CA HIS A 107 0.71 -9.16 0.21
C HIS A 107 1.71 -10.20 0.70
N ASP A 108 2.65 -10.62 -0.15
CA ASP A 108 3.76 -11.47 0.25
C ASP A 108 4.63 -10.82 1.32
N LEU A 109 4.91 -9.51 1.18
CA LEU A 109 5.56 -8.73 2.21
C LEU A 109 4.70 -8.69 3.47
N TYR A 110 3.41 -8.43 3.39
CA TYR A 110 2.53 -8.43 4.57
C TYR A 110 2.59 -9.77 5.33
N LEU A 111 2.50 -10.89 4.61
CA LEU A 111 2.53 -12.25 5.14
C LEU A 111 3.92 -12.75 5.54
N SER A 112 4.96 -11.94 5.39
CA SER A 112 6.36 -12.31 5.67
C SER A 112 6.89 -13.46 4.81
N ARG A 113 6.32 -13.66 3.61
CA ARG A 113 6.89 -14.55 2.58
C ARG A 113 8.13 -13.93 1.95
N ARG A 114 8.22 -12.60 1.99
CA ARG A 114 9.37 -11.78 1.57
C ARG A 114 9.87 -10.93 2.72
N ALA A 115 11.17 -10.58 2.67
CA ALA A 115 11.83 -9.69 3.63
C ALA A 115 11.60 -10.07 5.12
N ALA A 116 11.42 -11.36 5.44
CA ALA A 116 11.05 -11.81 6.78
C ALA A 116 12.11 -11.51 7.86
N SER A 117 13.37 -11.39 7.46
CA SER A 117 14.49 -11.01 8.34
C SER A 117 14.42 -9.54 8.80
N LEU A 118 13.73 -8.67 8.05
CA LEU A 118 13.62 -7.24 8.32
C LEU A 118 12.43 -6.94 9.24
N LYS A 119 12.65 -7.05 10.56
CA LYS A 119 11.57 -6.99 11.57
C LYS A 119 11.19 -5.60 12.06
N ALA A 120 12.09 -4.62 11.94
CA ALA A 120 11.94 -3.30 12.57
C ALA A 120 10.62 -2.58 12.20
N VAL A 121 10.24 -2.61 10.91
CA VAL A 121 8.97 -2.02 10.44
C VAL A 121 7.78 -2.75 11.06
N ARG A 122 7.78 -4.08 11.07
CA ARG A 122 6.69 -4.86 11.68
C ARG A 122 6.56 -4.56 13.17
N ASP A 123 7.68 -4.55 13.87
CA ASP A 123 7.69 -4.31 15.31
C ASP A 123 7.24 -2.90 15.69
N LYS A 124 7.49 -1.90 14.83
CA LYS A 124 6.87 -0.57 14.92
C LYS A 124 5.34 -0.68 14.85
N TYR A 125 4.79 -1.30 13.82
CA TYR A 125 3.34 -1.36 13.59
C TYR A 125 2.57 -2.39 14.43
N LYS A 126 3.27 -3.23 15.22
CA LYS A 126 2.69 -4.09 16.26
C LYS A 126 2.31 -3.32 17.53
N GLN A 127 2.84 -2.11 17.72
CA GLN A 127 2.59 -1.33 18.94
C GLN A 127 1.16 -0.79 18.97
N ASN A 128 0.59 -0.67 20.18
CA ASN A 128 -0.76 -0.11 20.39
C ASN A 128 -0.95 1.30 19.80
N LYS A 129 0.13 2.11 19.76
CA LYS A 129 0.14 3.43 19.14
C LYS A 129 -0.30 3.40 17.66
N PHE A 130 0.01 2.31 16.96
CA PHE A 130 -0.34 2.10 15.55
C PHE A 130 -1.50 1.12 15.38
N LYS A 131 -2.35 0.95 16.41
CA LYS A 131 -3.53 0.06 16.41
C LYS A 131 -3.21 -1.40 16.08
N CYS A 132 -1.97 -1.83 16.30
CA CYS A 132 -1.51 -3.20 16.07
C CYS A 132 -1.83 -3.70 14.65
N VAL A 133 -1.80 -2.81 13.64
CA VAL A 133 -2.20 -3.14 12.26
C VAL A 133 -1.36 -4.24 11.62
N ALA A 134 -0.12 -4.43 12.09
CA ALA A 134 0.73 -5.53 11.64
C ALA A 134 0.26 -6.92 12.11
N ASN A 135 -0.68 -6.99 13.05
CA ASN A 135 -1.25 -8.24 13.58
C ASN A 135 -2.64 -8.55 12.99
N LEU A 136 -3.14 -7.76 12.02
CA LEU A 136 -4.44 -8.04 11.43
C LEU A 136 -4.41 -9.37 10.67
N PRO A 137 -5.44 -10.21 10.82
CA PRO A 137 -5.53 -11.42 10.02
C PRO A 137 -5.76 -11.03 8.55
N SER A 138 -5.06 -11.70 7.64
CA SER A 138 -5.30 -11.60 6.20
C SER A 138 -5.48 -13.00 5.63
N LEU A 139 -6.28 -13.14 4.59
CA LEU A 139 -6.39 -14.39 3.86
C LEU A 139 -5.03 -14.72 3.21
N PRO A 140 -4.68 -16.01 3.08
CA PRO A 140 -3.40 -16.41 2.51
C PRO A 140 -3.27 -16.09 1.02
N GLU A 141 -4.39 -15.99 0.31
CA GLU A 141 -4.43 -15.80 -1.14
C GLU A 141 -5.36 -14.65 -1.50
N LEU A 142 -5.00 -13.93 -2.56
CA LEU A 142 -5.82 -12.90 -3.18
C LEU A 142 -6.72 -13.57 -4.22
N PRO A 143 -8.05 -13.40 -4.15
CA PRO A 143 -8.94 -13.91 -5.18
C PRO A 143 -8.63 -13.27 -6.55
N ALA A 144 -8.34 -14.10 -7.56
CA ALA A 144 -8.04 -13.64 -8.93
C ALA A 144 -9.18 -12.77 -9.52
N LEU A 145 -10.42 -13.07 -9.14
CA LEU A 145 -11.62 -12.31 -9.51
C LEU A 145 -11.58 -10.82 -9.11
N TYR A 146 -10.68 -10.40 -8.21
CA TYR A 146 -10.51 -8.97 -7.88
C TYR A 146 -9.63 -8.21 -8.87
N PHE A 147 -9.02 -8.90 -9.81
CA PHE A 147 -8.16 -8.35 -10.85
C PHE A 147 -8.77 -8.50 -12.25
N GLU A 148 -9.89 -9.20 -12.39
CA GLU A 148 -10.62 -9.27 -13.66
C GLU A 148 -11.21 -7.89 -14.01
N GLU A 149 -10.96 -7.40 -15.24
CA GLU A 149 -11.53 -6.15 -15.73
C GLU A 149 -13.05 -6.17 -15.61
N VAL A 150 -13.64 -5.11 -15.04
CA VAL A 150 -15.08 -4.87 -15.15
C VAL A 150 -15.35 -4.42 -16.59
N HIS A 151 -15.53 -5.37 -17.51
CA HIS A 151 -16.03 -5.09 -18.85
C HIS A 151 -17.44 -4.48 -18.72
N GLY A 152 -17.52 -3.16 -18.76
CA GLY A 152 -18.76 -2.38 -18.78
C GLY A 152 -18.93 -1.68 -20.11
#